data_AF-A0A2X1RTI2-F1
#
_entry.id   AF-A0A2X1RTI2-F1
#
_cell.length_a   1.000
_cell.length_b   1.000
_cell.length_c   1.000
_cell.angle_alpha   90.00
_cell.angle_beta   90.00
_cell.angle_gamma   90.00
#
_symmetry.space_group_name_H-M   'P 1'
#
loop_
_entity.id
_entity.type
_entity.pdbx_description
1 polymer ?
#
loop_
_entity_poly.entity_id
_entity_poly.type
_entity_poly.pdbx_seq_one_letter_code
_entity_poly.pdbx_strand_id
1 'polypeptide(L)'
;MRFRIDGVLQPQPLISKIFANRIISRLKLLAKLDISENRLPQDGRFQFKTTFSDILDFRLSTLPTHWGEKIVLRAQQNKPVELSFSELGMTENQQQAFSTRT
;
A
#
# COMPACT_ATOMS: atom_id res chain seq x y z
N MET A 1 3.39 -5.00 13.90
CA MET A 1 3.05 -4.45 12.55
C MET A 1 3.80 -5.27 11.50
N ARG A 2 3.44 -5.24 10.20
CA ARG A 2 4.22 -5.90 9.13
C ARG A 2 4.29 -5.01 7.90
N PHE A 3 5.44 -5.01 7.22
CA PHE A 3 5.61 -4.40 5.89
C PHE A 3 5.75 -5.48 4.84
N ARG A 4 5.30 -5.22 3.61
CA ARG A 4 5.58 -6.08 2.46
C ARG A 4 6.66 -5.41 1.63
N ILE A 5 7.85 -5.99 1.61
CA ILE A 5 9.01 -5.50 0.87
C ILE A 5 9.42 -6.61 -0.09
N ASP A 6 9.53 -6.29 -1.38
CA ASP A 6 9.82 -7.25 -2.46
C ASP A 6 8.91 -8.49 -2.43
N GLY A 7 7.63 -8.26 -2.13
CA GLY A 7 6.61 -9.31 -2.04
C GLY A 7 6.56 -10.07 -0.71
N VAL A 8 7.59 -9.95 0.14
CA VAL A 8 7.73 -10.71 1.40
C VAL A 8 7.29 -9.89 2.61
N LEU A 9 6.58 -10.52 3.56
CA LEU A 9 6.14 -9.87 4.80
C LEU A 9 7.26 -9.86 5.83
N GLN A 10 7.64 -8.67 6.28
CA GLN A 10 8.65 -8.45 7.30
C GLN A 10 8.00 -7.95 8.61
N PRO A 11 8.13 -8.68 9.73
CA PRO A 11 7.58 -8.27 11.02
C PRO A 11 8.29 -7.04 11.56
N GLN A 12 7.52 -6.15 12.17
CA GLN A 12 7.99 -4.95 12.83
C GLN A 12 7.67 -5.05 14.32
N PRO A 13 8.40 -4.33 15.19
CA PRO A 13 8.16 -4.30 16.62
C PRO A 13 6.68 -4.11 16.98
N LEU A 14 6.28 -4.75 18.07
CA LEU A 14 4.92 -4.65 18.57
C LEU A 14 4.69 -3.24 19.12
N ILE A 15 3.51 -2.70 18.83
CA ILE A 15 3.02 -1.44 19.40
C ILE A 15 1.96 -1.78 20.44
N SER A 16 1.86 -0.99 21.50
CA SER A 16 0.79 -1.21 22.49
C SER A 16 -0.59 -0.98 21.87
N LYS A 17 -1.61 -1.65 22.41
CA LYS A 17 -2.99 -1.58 21.91
C LYS A 17 -3.54 -0.15 21.90
N ILE A 18 -3.17 0.67 22.89
CA ILE A 18 -3.59 2.07 23.01
C ILE A 18 -3.05 2.87 21.82
N PHE A 19 -1.77 2.69 21.48
CA PHE A 19 -1.18 3.35 20.30
C PHE A 19 -1.80 2.85 19.00
N ALA A 20 -2.09 1.55 18.89
CA ALA A 20 -2.74 1.00 17.70
C ALA A 20 -4.11 1.65 17.43
N ASN A 21 -4.96 1.81 18.44
CA ASN A 21 -6.27 2.46 18.28
C ASN A 21 -6.14 3.93 17.82
N ARG A 22 -5.20 4.68 18.38
CA ARG A 22 -4.93 6.08 17.96
C ARG A 22 -4.48 6.15 16.50
N ILE A 23 -3.66 5.20 16.07
CA ILE A 23 -3.22 5.09 14.67
C ILE A 23 -4.41 4.79 13.76
N ILE A 24 -5.27 3.84 14.12
CA ILE A 24 -6.48 3.49 13.36
C ILE A 24 -7.37 4.72 13.16
N SER A 25 -7.69 5.45 14.23
CA SER A 25 -8.51 6.67 14.14
C SER A 25 -7.88 7.73 13.25
N ARG A 26 -6.55 7.93 13.34
CA ARG A 26 -5.84 8.89 12.49
C ARG A 26 -5.88 8.50 11.02
N LEU A 27 -5.70 7.21 10.71
CA LEU A 27 -5.76 6.71 9.34
C LEU A 27 -7.16 6.83 8.75
N LYS A 28 -8.20 6.48 9.52
CA LYS A 28 -9.60 6.67 9.12
C LYS A 28 -9.90 8.13 8.80
N LEU A 29 -9.45 9.06 9.65
CA LEU A 29 -9.61 10.49 9.42
C LEU A 29 -8.93 10.95 8.11
N LEU A 30 -7.68 10.55 7.88
CA LEU A 30 -6.96 10.90 6.65
C LEU A 30 -7.68 10.41 5.39
N ALA A 31 -8.25 9.20 5.45
CA ALA A 31 -8.97 8.58 4.36
C ALA A 31 -10.48 8.95 4.28
N LYS A 32 -10.95 9.89 5.12
CA LYS A 32 -12.36 10.32 5.22
C LYS A 32 -13.33 9.16 5.52
N LEU A 33 -12.91 8.21 6.35
CA LEU A 33 -13.71 7.08 6.83
C LEU A 33 -14.40 7.40 8.15
N ASP A 34 -15.48 6.68 8.46
CA ASP A 34 -16.19 6.82 9.72
C ASP A 34 -15.37 6.17 10.85
N ILE A 35 -14.91 7.01 11.78
CA ILE A 35 -14.10 6.60 12.94
C ILE A 35 -14.95 5.83 13.95
N SER A 36 -16.25 6.12 14.04
CA SER A 36 -17.17 5.48 14.98
C SER A 36 -17.59 4.08 14.54
N GLU A 37 -17.59 3.81 13.23
CA GLU A 37 -17.94 2.51 12.68
C GLU A 37 -16.73 1.56 12.68
N ASN A 38 -16.84 0.44 13.39
CA ASN A 38 -15.81 -0.59 13.52
C ASN A 38 -16.33 -2.02 13.32
N ARG A 39 -17.59 -2.17 12.89
CA ARG A 39 -18.30 -3.44 12.67
C ARG A 39 -18.38 -3.81 11.20
N LEU A 40 -18.20 -2.84 10.31
CA LEU A 40 -18.21 -3.03 8.86
C LEU A 40 -16.82 -2.75 8.26
N PRO A 41 -16.41 -3.48 7.21
CA PRO A 41 -15.23 -3.11 6.44
C PRO A 41 -15.41 -1.73 5.80
N GLN A 42 -14.32 -0.97 5.71
CA GLN A 42 -14.30 0.34 5.06
C GLN A 42 -13.05 0.51 4.19
N ASP A 43 -13.22 1.16 3.04
CA ASP A 43 -12.14 1.43 2.08
C ASP A 43 -12.09 2.92 1.76
N GLY A 44 -10.89 3.48 1.79
CA GLY A 44 -10.66 4.90 1.53
C GLY A 44 -9.33 5.17 0.85
N ARG A 45 -9.11 6.42 0.46
CA ARG A 45 -7.87 6.87 -0.15
C ARG A 45 -7.46 8.21 0.42
N PHE A 46 -6.17 8.46 0.45
CA PHE A 46 -5.62 9.76 0.78
C PHE A 46 -4.27 9.95 0.10
N GLN A 47 -3.90 11.21 -0.12
CA GLN A 47 -2.60 11.58 -0.61
C GLN A 47 -1.73 12.04 0.56
N PHE A 48 -0.46 11.69 0.51
CA PHE A 48 0.53 12.15 1.48
C PHE A 48 1.71 12.76 0.74
N LYS A 49 1.97 14.04 1.01
CA LYS A 49 3.16 14.73 0.51
C LYS A 49 4.32 14.43 1.44
N THR A 50 5.35 13.78 0.92
CA THR A 50 6.57 13.49 1.65
C THR A 50 7.41 14.76 1.85
N THR A 51 8.38 14.72 2.76
CA THR A 51 9.35 15.80 2.97
C THR A 51 10.16 16.12 1.70
N PHE A 52 10.34 15.13 0.82
CA PHE A 52 11.05 15.28 -0.46
C PHE A 52 10.14 15.72 -1.61
N SER A 53 8.94 16.23 -1.31
CA SER A 53 7.93 16.70 -2.27
C SER A 53 7.30 15.66 -3.20
N ASP A 54 7.68 14.38 -3.10
CA ASP A 54 6.93 13.31 -3.75
C ASP A 54 5.53 13.18 -3.13
N ILE A 55 4.50 13.05 -3.98
CA ILE A 55 3.14 12.73 -3.58
C ILE A 55 2.94 11.22 -3.68
N LEU A 56 2.56 10.60 -2.56
CA LEU A 56 2.20 9.19 -2.50
C LEU A 56 0.70 9.05 -2.35
N ASP A 57 0.10 8.22 -3.20
CA ASP A 57 -1.30 7.85 -3.10
C ASP A 57 -1.44 6.60 -2.25
N PHE A 58 -2.20 6.71 -1.17
CA PHE A 58 -2.48 5.60 -0.28
C PHE A 58 -3.90 5.08 -0.49
N ARG A 59 -4.03 3.76 -0.56
CA ARG A 59 -5.31 3.06 -0.32
C ARG A 59 -5.30 2.49 1.09
N LEU A 60 -6.35 2.76 1.83
CA LEU A 60 -6.58 2.26 3.17
C LEU A 60 -7.77 1.30 3.14
N SER A 61 -7.59 0.10 3.66
CA SER A 61 -8.68 -0.87 3.89
C SER A 61 -8.71 -1.24 5.36
N THR A 62 -9.92 -1.28 5.92
CA THR A 62 -10.19 -1.64 7.31
C THR A 62 -11.09 -2.87 7.36
N LEU A 63 -10.85 -3.77 8.31
CA LEU A 63 -11.61 -4.99 8.47
C LEU A 63 -11.83 -5.29 9.96
N PRO A 64 -13.07 -5.50 10.42
CA PRO A 64 -13.34 -5.95 11.79
C PRO A 64 -12.75 -7.35 12.03
N THR A 65 -12.13 -7.54 13.19
CA THR A 65 -11.59 -8.82 13.66
C THR A 65 -11.94 -9.02 15.14
N HIS A 66 -11.75 -10.22 15.68
CA HIS A 66 -12.02 -10.48 17.11
C HIS A 66 -11.23 -9.60 18.08
N TRP A 67 -10.03 -9.12 17.71
CA TRP A 67 -9.18 -8.32 18.60
C TRP A 67 -9.22 -6.81 18.32
N GLY A 68 -10.13 -6.36 17.46
CA GLY A 68 -10.25 -4.98 16.98
C GLY A 68 -10.22 -4.90 15.47
N GLU A 69 -9.75 -3.80 14.91
CA GLU A 69 -9.72 -3.61 13.46
C GLU A 69 -8.35 -3.95 12.87
N LYS A 70 -8.34 -4.75 11.80
CA LYS A 70 -7.19 -4.95 10.94
C LYS A 70 -7.15 -3.81 9.92
N ILE A 71 -5.98 -3.20 9.78
CA ILE A 71 -5.72 -2.16 8.78
C ILE A 71 -4.71 -2.66 7.75
N VAL A 72 -4.97 -2.36 6.48
CA VAL A 72 -4.01 -2.53 5.38
C VAL A 72 -3.85 -1.18 4.69
N LEU A 73 -2.61 -0.75 4.52
CA LEU A 73 -2.24 0.42 3.71
C LEU A 73 -1.48 -0.07 2.49
N ARG A 74 -1.85 0.46 1.32
CA ARG A 74 -1.10 0.29 0.08
C ARG A 74 -0.62 1.65 -0.39
N ALA A 75 0.69 1.84 -0.41
CA ALA A 75 1.33 3.00 -1.01
C ALA A 75 1.47 2.78 -2.52
N GLN A 76 1.20 3.81 -3.30
CA GLN A 76 1.41 3.84 -4.74
C GLN A 76 2.09 5.17 -5.10
N GLN A 77 3.21 5.08 -5.79
CA GLN A 77 3.85 6.25 -6.38
C GLN A 77 3.33 6.38 -7.81
N ASN A 78 2.65 7.48 -8.12
CA ASN A 78 2.12 7.75 -9.46
C ASN A 78 3.21 8.38 -10.35
N LYS A 79 4.34 7.68 -10.51
CA LYS A 79 5.34 8.02 -11.53
C LYS A 79 5.07 7.16 -12.76
N PRO A 80 4.86 7.75 -13.95
CA PRO A 80 4.85 7.00 -15.19
C PRO A 80 6.19 6.27 -15.30
N VAL A 81 6.15 4.95 -15.37
CA VAL A 81 7.34 4.15 -15.69
C VAL A 81 7.18 3.73 -17.14
N GLU A 82 7.87 4.43 -18.03
CA GLU A 82 8.09 3.91 -19.38
C GLU A 82 9.25 2.91 -19.28
N LEU A 83 8.92 1.62 -19.24
CA LEU A 83 9.92 0.56 -19.36
C LEU A 83 10.14 0.30 -20.85
N SER A 84 11.38 0.48 -21.31
CA SER A 84 11.80 -0.03 -22.61
C SER A 84 11.82 -1.56 -22.59
N PHE A 85 11.69 -2.19 -23.76
CA PHE A 85 11.73 -3.66 -23.87
C PHE A 85 13.01 -4.26 -23.29
N SER A 86 14.14 -3.56 -23.38
CA SER A 86 15.42 -3.96 -22.81
C SER A 86 15.43 -3.97 -21.27
N GLU A 87 14.57 -3.19 -20.63
CA GLU A 87 14.53 -3.04 -19.16
C GLU A 87 13.58 -4.05 -18.49
N LEU A 88 12.86 -4.85 -19.29
CA LEU A 88 11.96 -5.89 -18.79
C LEU A 88 12.69 -7.12 -18.22
N GLY A 89 14.04 -7.15 -18.29
CA GLY A 89 14.86 -8.27 -17.82
C GLY A 89 14.83 -9.49 -18.74
N MET A 90 14.40 -9.32 -20.00
CA MET A 90 14.43 -10.37 -21.01
C MET A 90 15.86 -10.60 -21.51
N THR A 91 16.23 -11.86 -21.69
CA THR A 91 17.44 -12.24 -22.45
C THR A 91 17.30 -11.86 -23.92
N GLU A 92 18.41 -11.68 -24.64
CA GLU A 92 18.41 -11.33 -26.06
C GLU A 92 17.56 -12.29 -26.91
N ASN A 93 17.67 -13.59 -26.65
CA ASN A 93 16.87 -14.62 -27.33
C ASN A 93 15.36 -14.44 -27.10
N GLN A 94 14.96 -14.06 -25.88
CA GLN A 94 13.55 -13.80 -25.56
C GLN A 94 13.05 -12.53 -26.23
N GLN A 95 13.88 -11.48 -26.30
CA GLN A 95 13.55 -10.24 -26.99
C GLN A 95 13.31 -10.48 -28.48
N GLN A 96 14.21 -11.20 -29.15
CA GLN A 96 14.07 -11.55 -30.58
C GLN A 96 12.83 -12.39 -30.86
N ALA A 97 12.54 -13.38 -30.02
CA ALA A 97 11.37 -14.24 -30.17
C ALA A 97 10.05 -13.45 -29.98
N PHE A 98 10.04 -12.46 -29.09
CA PHE A 98 8.87 -11.63 -28.83
C PHE A 98 8.65 -10.58 -29.93
N SER A 99 9.72 -9.94 -30.41
CA SER A 99 9.65 -8.92 -31.47
C SER A 99 9.25 -9.48 -32.83
N THR A 100 9.51 -10.75 -33.10
CA THR A 100 9.20 -11.40 -34.39
C THR A 100 7.72 -11.79 -34.54
N ARG A 101 6.92 -11.71 -33.46
CA ARG A 101 5.50 -12.09 -33.44
C ARG A 101 4.51 -10.91 -33.42
N THR A 102 5.00 -9.68 -33.58
CA THR A 102 4.18 -8.46 -33.74
C THR A 102 4.38 -7.93 -35.16
#